data_AF-A0A7V8YQQ3-F1
#
_entry.id   AF-A0A7V8YQQ3-F1
#
_cell.length_a   1.000
_cell.length_b   1.000
_cell.length_c   1.000
_cell.angle_alpha   90.00
_cell.angle_beta   90.00
_cell.angle_gamma   90.00
#
_symmetry.space_group_name_H-M   'P 1'
#
loop_
_entity.id
_entity.type
_entity.pdbx_description
1 polymer ?
#
loop_
_entity_poly.entity_id
_entity_poly.type
_entity_poly.pdbx_seq_one_letter_code
_entity_poly.pdbx_strand_id
1 'polypeptide(L)'
;MGETPRVRVVVLDYDGGDLTVDCLDSLLATDWPRDRLEIVLVDNGSRRPVTERIGELPPQVRIVRSAVNRGFAGGNDLALRDLAGLDYAALVNNDVTVEPNWLAPLVAELERDAALGAACPKILFAGRFATLELEAETHRRGRGDRRDLGVRLSGARVDGRDAWRAALLVPSGYWGPEPDLPDEPGFEWTAARAEVLMPLGGGQPSHTGALRLGADRPTPVRLTSDGVRRDHVVRRGVDWYEAPLAGPPVDVVNNVGTELVADGYGADRGYLERDEGQYERPEDVFAWCGAAVVLRAGYLADVGLLDERLFLYAEDLELAWRGARRGWRYRYVPESVVRHVHSATSVDGSVLAQHYKERNHLAVLTRHGSWSLLARALVRYLLVTASYARRDIVLAPLRGERPRSEIVGRRLRAFAAYLRLAPAMVRERRHTTPRRSSR
;
A
#
# COMPACT_ATOMS: atom_id res chain seq x y z
N MET A 1 -11.40 -36.43 9.80
CA MET A 1 -11.32 -34.97 9.62
C MET A 1 -10.50 -34.44 10.77
N GLY A 2 -9.41 -33.72 10.50
CA GLY A 2 -8.57 -33.14 11.54
C GLY A 2 -9.35 -32.14 12.39
N GLU A 3 -8.81 -31.82 13.56
CA GLU A 3 -9.33 -30.77 14.43
C GLU A 3 -9.23 -29.41 13.73
N THR A 4 -10.24 -28.53 13.87
CA THR A 4 -10.19 -27.20 13.25
C THR A 4 -9.02 -26.38 13.83
N PRO A 5 -8.17 -25.79 12.97
CA PRO A 5 -7.01 -25.04 13.42
C PRO A 5 -7.35 -23.83 14.30
N ARG A 6 -6.51 -23.55 15.30
CA ARG A 6 -6.56 -22.35 16.13
C ARG A 6 -5.89 -21.19 15.40
N VAL A 7 -6.64 -20.11 15.19
CA VAL A 7 -6.19 -18.92 14.49
C VAL A 7 -6.27 -17.70 15.40
N ARG A 8 -5.17 -16.95 15.49
CA ARG A 8 -5.16 -15.60 16.06
C ARG A 8 -5.17 -14.55 14.97
N VAL A 9 -6.16 -13.68 14.92
CA VAL A 9 -6.16 -12.50 14.04
C VAL A 9 -5.64 -11.30 14.82
N VAL A 10 -4.65 -10.60 14.27
CA VAL A 10 -4.05 -9.40 14.84
C VAL A 10 -4.49 -8.18 14.03
N VAL A 11 -5.09 -7.21 14.72
CA VAL A 11 -5.47 -5.90 14.17
C VAL A 11 -4.65 -4.84 14.87
N LEU A 12 -3.77 -4.17 14.14
CA LEU A 12 -2.96 -3.08 14.67
C LEU A 12 -3.67 -1.73 14.47
N ASP A 13 -3.91 -1.02 15.57
CA ASP A 13 -4.58 0.28 15.58
C ASP A 13 -3.62 1.41 15.99
N TYR A 14 -3.68 2.52 15.28
CA TYR A 14 -3.01 3.77 15.64
C TYR A 14 -3.86 4.96 15.20
N ASP A 15 -4.72 5.45 16.10
CA ASP A 15 -5.73 6.48 15.84
C ASP A 15 -6.68 6.12 14.65
N GLY A 16 -7.03 4.84 14.45
CA GLY A 16 -7.78 4.39 13.26
C GLY A 16 -9.28 4.75 13.24
N GLY A 17 -9.89 4.97 14.40
CA GLY A 17 -11.26 5.48 14.50
C GLY A 17 -12.31 4.55 13.89
N ASP A 18 -13.15 5.07 12.99
CA ASP A 18 -14.26 4.33 12.36
C ASP A 18 -13.77 3.13 11.55
N LEU A 19 -12.62 3.25 10.87
CA LEU A 19 -12.04 2.15 10.09
C LEU A 19 -11.78 0.92 10.96
N THR A 20 -11.20 1.13 12.14
CA THR A 20 -10.93 0.05 13.09
C THR A 20 -12.22 -0.60 13.59
N VAL A 21 -13.30 0.16 13.74
CA VAL A 21 -14.62 -0.38 14.12
C VAL A 21 -15.16 -1.26 13.00
N ASP A 22 -15.21 -0.76 11.77
CA ASP A 22 -15.68 -1.51 10.60
C ASP A 22 -14.87 -2.80 10.38
N CYS A 23 -13.55 -2.73 10.58
CA CYS A 23 -12.65 -3.88 10.52
C CYS A 23 -13.04 -4.94 11.57
N LEU A 24 -13.17 -4.54 12.85
CA LEU A 24 -13.53 -5.45 13.94
C LEU A 24 -14.91 -6.09 13.73
N ASP A 25 -15.89 -5.31 13.28
CA ASP A 25 -17.24 -5.79 12.99
C ASP A 25 -17.21 -6.87 11.88
N SER A 26 -16.43 -6.64 10.81
CA SER A 26 -16.27 -7.64 9.75
C SER A 26 -15.55 -8.91 10.22
N LEU A 27 -14.54 -8.78 11.10
CA LEU A 27 -13.83 -9.91 11.67
C LEU A 27 -14.70 -10.75 12.62
N LEU A 28 -15.58 -10.11 13.38
CA LEU A 28 -16.53 -10.79 14.28
C LEU A 28 -17.59 -11.60 13.50
N ALA A 29 -17.80 -11.27 12.22
CA ALA A 29 -18.65 -12.01 11.30
C ALA A 29 -17.92 -13.15 10.57
N THR A 30 -16.64 -13.43 10.87
CA THR A 30 -15.89 -14.53 10.25
C THR A 30 -16.55 -15.88 10.56
N ASP A 31 -16.76 -16.69 9.52
CA ASP A 31 -17.28 -18.06 9.57
C ASP A 31 -16.21 -19.04 10.07
N TRP A 32 -15.82 -18.90 11.33
CA TRP A 32 -14.86 -19.79 12.02
C TRP A 32 -15.37 -20.16 13.43
N PRO A 33 -15.07 -21.36 13.96
CA PRO A 33 -15.48 -21.70 15.32
C PRO A 33 -14.94 -20.71 16.35
N ARG A 34 -15.84 -20.15 17.17
CA ARG A 34 -15.49 -19.07 18.12
C ARG A 34 -14.47 -19.49 19.18
N ASP A 35 -14.41 -20.76 19.54
CA ASP A 35 -13.41 -21.34 20.46
C ASP A 35 -12.03 -21.57 19.79
N ARG A 36 -11.95 -21.33 18.48
CA ARG A 36 -10.76 -21.49 17.61
C ARG A 36 -10.32 -20.19 16.95
N LEU A 37 -11.05 -19.08 17.14
CA LEU A 37 -10.70 -17.76 16.62
C LEU A 37 -10.43 -16.80 17.78
N GLU A 38 -9.20 -16.33 17.91
CA GLU A 38 -8.84 -15.24 18.83
C GLU A 38 -8.66 -13.96 18.01
N ILE A 39 -9.38 -12.88 18.33
CA ILE A 39 -9.15 -11.56 17.73
C ILE A 39 -8.37 -10.71 18.72
N VAL A 40 -7.23 -10.17 18.29
CA VAL A 40 -6.34 -9.34 19.12
C VAL A 40 -6.23 -7.96 18.51
N LEU A 41 -6.83 -6.98 19.18
CA LEU A 41 -6.66 -5.57 18.86
C LEU A 41 -5.42 -5.03 19.58
N VAL A 42 -4.43 -4.57 18.83
CA VAL A 42 -3.25 -3.91 19.38
C VAL A 42 -3.39 -2.40 19.25
N ASP A 43 -3.62 -1.71 20.36
CA ASP A 43 -3.54 -0.25 20.41
C ASP A 43 -2.06 0.17 20.48
N ASN A 44 -1.54 0.71 19.39
CA ASN A 44 -0.13 1.02 19.19
C ASN A 44 0.25 2.41 19.70
N GLY A 45 -0.22 2.79 20.89
CA GLY A 45 0.01 4.12 21.47
C GLY A 45 -0.82 5.21 20.81
N SER A 46 -2.09 4.90 20.51
CA SER A 46 -3.04 5.89 19.97
C SER A 46 -3.23 7.04 20.96
N ARG A 47 -3.41 8.25 20.41
CA ARG A 47 -3.78 9.44 21.21
C ARG A 47 -5.27 9.42 21.54
N ARG A 48 -6.08 8.81 20.66
CA ARG A 48 -7.51 8.59 20.86
C ARG A 48 -7.80 7.11 20.56
N PRO A 49 -7.59 6.22 21.55
CA PRO A 49 -7.81 4.79 21.37
C PRO A 49 -9.22 4.48 20.91
N VAL A 50 -9.39 3.52 19.98
CA VAL A 50 -10.71 3.11 19.49
C VAL A 50 -11.67 2.68 20.62
N THR A 51 -11.12 2.19 21.74
CA THR A 51 -11.90 1.83 22.94
C THR A 51 -12.70 2.98 23.54
N GLU A 52 -12.27 4.24 23.36
CA GLU A 52 -13.06 5.40 23.79
C GLU A 52 -14.34 5.57 22.96
N ARG A 53 -14.39 5.01 21.74
CA ARG A 53 -15.54 5.11 20.83
C ARG A 53 -16.50 3.93 20.98
N ILE A 54 -15.98 2.71 21.08
CA ILE A 54 -16.78 1.48 21.18
C ILE A 54 -17.28 1.19 22.61
N GLY A 55 -16.69 1.80 23.62
CA GLY A 55 -17.01 1.53 25.02
C GLY A 55 -16.46 0.17 25.46
N GLU A 56 -17.32 -0.85 25.50
CA GLU A 56 -16.93 -2.23 25.85
C GLU A 56 -16.60 -3.04 24.60
N LEU A 57 -15.41 -3.64 24.57
CA LEU A 57 -15.01 -4.54 23.49
C LEU A 57 -15.84 -5.84 23.55
N PRO A 58 -16.22 -6.41 22.40
CA PRO A 58 -16.83 -7.73 22.35
C PRO A 58 -15.96 -8.77 23.08
N PRO A 59 -16.54 -9.74 23.82
CA PRO A 59 -15.77 -10.71 24.61
C PRO A 59 -14.75 -11.53 23.81
N GLN A 60 -14.94 -11.65 22.49
CA GLN A 60 -14.04 -12.35 21.58
C GLN A 60 -12.80 -11.53 21.19
N VAL A 61 -12.78 -10.22 21.50
CA VAL A 61 -11.67 -9.32 21.17
C VAL A 61 -10.83 -9.06 22.41
N ARG A 62 -9.58 -9.53 22.38
CA ARG A 62 -8.58 -9.20 23.39
C ARG A 62 -7.82 -7.95 22.98
N ILE A 63 -7.60 -7.02 23.91
CA ILE A 63 -6.79 -5.84 23.66
C ILE A 63 -5.37 -5.97 24.22
N VAL A 64 -4.39 -5.52 23.44
CA VAL A 64 -3.00 -5.31 23.85
C VAL A 64 -2.69 -3.83 23.68
N ARG A 65 -2.13 -3.18 24.71
CA ARG A 65 -1.79 -1.76 24.66
C ARG A 65 -0.29 -1.54 24.65
N SER A 66 0.15 -0.67 23.77
CA SER A 66 1.49 -0.11 23.74
C SER A 66 1.47 1.33 24.25
N ALA A 67 2.43 1.71 25.09
CA ALA A 67 2.56 3.09 25.55
C ALA A 67 3.14 4.04 24.47
N VAL A 68 3.74 3.47 23.43
CA VAL A 68 4.38 4.22 22.33
C VAL A 68 4.07 3.56 21.00
N ASN A 69 4.09 4.33 19.92
CA ASN A 69 4.01 3.79 18.56
C ASN A 69 5.28 2.99 18.25
N ARG A 70 5.12 1.69 18.06
CA ARG A 70 6.20 0.74 17.72
C ARG A 70 6.29 0.44 16.23
N GLY A 71 5.56 1.18 15.41
CA GLY A 71 5.42 0.94 13.98
C GLY A 71 4.56 -0.29 13.71
N PHE A 72 4.44 -0.65 12.43
CA PHE A 72 3.76 -1.86 11.99
C PHE A 72 4.44 -3.13 12.54
N ALA A 73 5.77 -3.23 12.38
CA ALA A 73 6.53 -4.41 12.79
C ALA A 73 6.42 -4.67 14.30
N GLY A 74 6.88 -3.70 15.11
CA GLY A 74 6.88 -3.85 16.57
C GLY A 74 5.48 -3.84 17.18
N GLY A 75 4.48 -3.26 16.52
CA GLY A 75 3.09 -3.31 16.94
C GLY A 75 2.50 -4.71 16.82
N ASN A 76 2.56 -5.30 15.62
CA ASN A 76 2.07 -6.66 15.39
C ASN A 76 2.81 -7.70 16.25
N ASP A 77 4.12 -7.53 16.44
CA ASP A 77 4.93 -8.43 17.27
C ASP A 77 4.46 -8.51 18.73
N LEU A 78 3.79 -7.46 19.27
CA LEU A 78 3.20 -7.54 20.61
C LEU A 78 2.14 -8.63 20.74
N ALA A 79 1.44 -8.94 19.65
CA ALA A 79 0.43 -9.99 19.61
C ALA A 79 0.97 -11.34 19.09
N LEU A 80 2.17 -11.35 18.48
CA LEU A 80 2.78 -12.55 17.88
C LEU A 80 3.91 -13.17 18.71
N ARG A 81 4.39 -12.52 19.78
CA ARG A 81 5.46 -13.07 20.64
C ARG A 81 5.12 -14.40 21.31
N ASP A 82 3.86 -14.62 21.63
CA ASP A 82 3.37 -15.89 22.14
C ASP A 82 2.62 -16.66 21.06
N LEU A 83 3.27 -17.67 20.49
CA LEU A 83 2.68 -18.55 19.48
C LEU A 83 2.16 -19.87 20.09
N ALA A 84 2.23 -20.06 21.41
CA ALA A 84 1.89 -21.32 22.03
C ALA A 84 0.42 -21.68 21.79
N GLY A 85 0.18 -22.89 21.26
CA GLY A 85 -1.17 -23.39 20.97
C GLY A 85 -1.85 -22.78 19.74
N LEU A 86 -1.15 -21.96 18.95
CA LEU A 86 -1.64 -21.47 17.67
C LEU A 86 -1.16 -22.37 16.54
N ASP A 87 -2.05 -22.63 15.58
CA ASP A 87 -1.69 -23.23 14.30
C ASP A 87 -1.34 -22.13 13.29
N TYR A 88 -2.11 -21.04 13.34
CA TYR A 88 -1.98 -19.90 12.43
C TYR A 88 -2.14 -18.55 13.15
N ALA A 89 -1.47 -17.54 12.62
CA ALA A 89 -1.68 -16.15 12.98
C ALA A 89 -2.00 -15.36 11.71
N ALA A 90 -3.02 -14.51 11.74
CA ALA A 90 -3.36 -13.63 10.64
C ALA A 90 -3.03 -12.18 11.00
N LEU A 91 -2.52 -11.43 10.04
CA LEU A 91 -2.42 -9.97 10.12
C LEU A 91 -3.56 -9.39 9.29
N VAL A 92 -4.30 -8.45 9.85
CA VAL A 92 -5.35 -7.70 9.16
C VAL A 92 -5.22 -6.23 9.56
N ASN A 93 -4.97 -5.35 8.59
CA ASN A 93 -4.92 -3.92 8.85
C ASN A 93 -6.27 -3.42 9.37
N ASN A 94 -6.24 -2.38 10.20
CA ASN A 94 -7.44 -1.76 10.73
C ASN A 94 -8.30 -1.01 9.69
N ASP A 95 -7.82 -0.86 8.45
CA ASP A 95 -8.57 -0.30 7.31
C ASP A 95 -8.92 -1.37 6.26
N VAL A 96 -8.94 -2.64 6.69
CA VAL A 96 -9.42 -3.78 5.91
C VAL A 96 -10.74 -4.29 6.44
N THR A 97 -11.67 -4.57 5.54
CA THR A 97 -12.89 -5.35 5.81
C THR A 97 -12.82 -6.70 5.11
N VAL A 98 -13.34 -7.73 5.77
CA VAL A 98 -13.28 -9.12 5.28
C VAL A 98 -14.67 -9.69 5.02
N GLU A 99 -14.78 -10.59 4.05
CA GLU A 99 -15.98 -11.42 3.85
C GLU A 99 -16.06 -12.53 4.91
N PRO A 100 -17.25 -13.00 5.33
CA PRO A 100 -17.37 -14.04 6.36
C PRO A 100 -16.49 -15.28 6.13
N ASN A 101 -16.40 -15.75 4.88
CA ASN A 101 -15.63 -16.93 4.48
C ASN A 101 -14.15 -16.64 4.14
N TRP A 102 -13.60 -15.46 4.44
CA TRP A 102 -12.23 -15.10 4.02
C TRP A 102 -11.15 -16.07 4.54
N LEU A 103 -11.29 -16.59 5.76
CA LEU A 103 -10.23 -17.34 6.45
C LEU A 103 -10.10 -18.80 5.97
N ALA A 104 -11.22 -19.47 5.74
CA ALA A 104 -11.27 -20.88 5.39
C ALA A 104 -10.45 -21.28 4.14
N PRO A 105 -10.56 -20.60 2.98
CA PRO A 105 -9.76 -20.94 1.80
C PRO A 105 -8.26 -20.75 2.03
N LEU A 106 -7.85 -19.73 2.80
CA LEU A 106 -6.44 -19.48 3.14
C LEU A 106 -5.86 -20.61 4.00
N VAL A 107 -6.58 -21.00 5.06
CA VAL A 107 -6.17 -22.10 5.93
C VAL A 107 -6.17 -23.44 5.19
N ALA A 108 -7.15 -23.68 4.32
CA ALA A 108 -7.23 -24.91 3.52
C ALA A 108 -6.00 -25.07 2.61
N GLU A 109 -5.51 -23.99 1.98
CA GLU A 109 -4.29 -24.01 1.18
C GLU A 109 -3.05 -24.31 2.03
N LEU A 110 -2.95 -23.73 3.21
CA LEU A 110 -1.85 -24.01 4.14
C LEU A 110 -1.88 -25.48 4.61
N GLU A 111 -3.03 -26.04 4.95
CA GLU A 111 -3.15 -27.44 5.37
C GLU A 111 -2.76 -28.43 4.26
N ARG A 112 -2.94 -28.07 2.98
CA ARG A 112 -2.55 -28.90 1.83
C ARG A 112 -1.04 -29.02 1.63
N ASP A 113 -0.27 -28.06 2.14
CA ASP A 113 1.16 -27.98 1.87
C ASP A 113 1.94 -27.43 3.07
N ALA A 114 2.62 -28.34 3.78
CA ALA A 114 3.42 -28.01 4.96
C ALA A 114 4.64 -27.12 4.66
N ALA A 115 5.03 -26.93 3.39
CA ALA A 115 6.09 -26.01 2.99
C ALA A 115 5.58 -24.57 2.76
N LEU A 116 4.26 -24.34 2.77
CA LEU A 116 3.69 -23.00 2.76
C LEU A 116 3.79 -22.38 4.16
N GLY A 117 4.46 -21.23 4.22
CA GLY A 117 4.59 -20.42 5.44
C GLY A 117 3.50 -19.38 5.57
N ALA A 118 2.89 -18.97 4.44
CA ALA A 118 1.80 -18.01 4.42
C ALA A 118 0.85 -18.21 3.23
N ALA A 119 -0.39 -17.79 3.40
CA ALA A 119 -1.38 -17.65 2.33
C ALA A 119 -2.00 -16.24 2.40
N CYS A 120 -2.13 -15.56 1.27
CA CYS A 120 -2.69 -14.21 1.19
C CYS A 120 -3.93 -14.16 0.27
N PRO A 121 -4.94 -13.34 0.61
CA PRO A 121 -6.17 -13.20 -0.16
C PRO A 121 -5.99 -12.34 -1.41
N LYS A 122 -7.04 -12.25 -2.23
CA LYS A 122 -7.26 -11.14 -3.15
C LYS A 122 -7.63 -9.91 -2.35
N ILE A 123 -6.76 -8.91 -2.36
CA ILE A 123 -7.02 -7.61 -1.75
C ILE A 123 -7.53 -6.67 -2.84
N LEU A 124 -8.78 -6.24 -2.71
CA LEU A 124 -9.39 -5.21 -3.55
C LEU A 124 -9.33 -3.87 -2.83
N PHE A 125 -9.32 -2.78 -3.57
CA PHE A 125 -9.61 -1.48 -2.97
C PHE A 125 -11.03 -1.47 -2.38
N ALA A 126 -11.23 -0.73 -1.29
CA ALA A 126 -12.48 -0.74 -0.55
C ALA A 126 -13.68 -0.25 -1.39
N GLY A 127 -13.46 0.76 -2.23
CA GLY A 127 -14.47 1.26 -3.16
C GLY A 127 -14.60 0.40 -4.42
N ARG A 128 -15.72 0.56 -5.12
CA ARG A 128 -15.86 0.20 -6.53
C ARG A 128 -15.80 1.49 -7.35
N PHE A 129 -15.42 1.39 -8.62
CA PHE A 129 -15.02 2.58 -9.38
C PHE A 129 -15.76 2.68 -10.72
N ALA A 130 -16.04 3.92 -11.15
CA ALA A 130 -16.30 4.23 -12.54
C ALA A 130 -14.97 4.58 -13.23
N THR A 131 -14.79 4.09 -14.45
CA THR A 131 -13.67 4.53 -15.29
C THR A 131 -14.01 5.87 -15.93
N LEU A 132 -13.12 6.84 -15.76
CA LEU A 132 -13.16 8.13 -16.44
C LEU A 132 -11.88 8.33 -17.24
N GLU A 133 -11.99 8.26 -18.57
CA GLU A 133 -10.91 8.57 -19.50
C GLU A 133 -10.87 10.08 -19.76
N LEU A 134 -9.67 10.62 -19.79
CA LEU A 134 -9.38 12.03 -20.09
C LEU A 134 -8.46 12.10 -21.31
N GLU A 135 -8.91 12.74 -22.38
CA GLU A 135 -8.09 13.07 -23.54
C GLU A 135 -7.88 14.58 -23.61
N ALA A 136 -6.64 15.04 -23.73
CA ALA A 136 -6.29 16.46 -23.75
C ALA A 136 -5.27 16.78 -24.85
N GLU A 137 -5.40 17.96 -25.46
CA GLU A 137 -4.33 18.49 -26.32
C GLU A 137 -3.08 18.75 -25.47
N THR A 138 -1.92 18.28 -25.93
CA THR A 138 -0.66 18.45 -25.20
C THR A 138 0.18 19.59 -25.74
N HIS A 139 1.08 20.10 -24.89
CA HIS A 139 2.09 21.07 -25.27
C HIS A 139 3.37 20.87 -24.47
N ARG A 140 4.47 21.43 -24.97
CA ARG A 140 5.74 21.48 -24.23
C ARG A 140 5.91 22.82 -23.54
N ARG A 141 6.28 22.76 -22.26
CA ARG A 141 6.49 23.95 -21.46
C ARG A 141 7.93 24.44 -21.57
N GLY A 142 8.13 25.50 -22.35
CA GLY A 142 9.45 26.12 -22.55
C GLY A 142 10.44 25.20 -23.28
N ARG A 143 11.74 25.51 -23.20
CA ARG A 143 12.81 24.76 -23.89
C ARG A 143 13.40 23.59 -23.09
N GLY A 144 13.11 23.51 -21.79
CA GLY A 144 13.75 22.58 -20.87
C GLY A 144 12.89 21.37 -20.48
N ASP A 145 11.56 21.49 -20.55
CA ASP A 145 10.66 20.37 -20.29
C ASP A 145 10.44 19.58 -21.58
N ARG A 146 10.72 18.27 -21.54
CA ARG A 146 10.58 17.36 -22.68
C ARG A 146 9.25 16.61 -22.68
N ARG A 147 8.45 16.77 -21.64
CA ARG A 147 7.15 16.13 -21.49
C ARG A 147 6.13 16.82 -22.38
N ASP A 148 5.26 16.03 -22.99
CA ASP A 148 4.07 16.53 -23.67
C ASP A 148 2.94 16.61 -22.62
N LEU A 149 2.72 17.82 -22.11
CA LEU A 149 1.83 18.11 -20.97
C LEU A 149 0.42 18.46 -21.47
N GLY A 150 -0.58 17.71 -20.99
CA GLY A 150 -1.99 17.98 -21.20
C GLY A 150 -2.51 19.05 -20.24
N VAL A 151 -3.42 18.66 -19.36
CA VAL A 151 -3.96 19.51 -18.29
C VAL A 151 -3.42 19.09 -16.92
N ARG A 152 -3.58 19.95 -15.93
CA ARG A 152 -3.35 19.64 -14.52
C ARG A 152 -4.61 19.04 -13.94
N LEU A 153 -4.48 17.98 -13.15
CA LEU A 153 -5.55 17.38 -12.36
C LEU A 153 -5.22 17.56 -10.88
N SER A 154 -6.15 18.14 -10.11
CA SER A 154 -5.94 18.48 -8.69
C SER A 154 -7.14 18.21 -7.79
N GLY A 155 -8.13 17.46 -8.27
CA GLY A 155 -9.32 17.16 -7.48
C GLY A 155 -10.34 16.31 -8.24
N ALA A 156 -11.14 15.58 -7.47
CA ALA A 156 -12.24 14.76 -7.98
C ALA A 156 -13.44 14.90 -7.04
N ARG A 157 -14.65 14.93 -7.61
CA ARG A 157 -15.91 14.89 -6.88
C ARG A 157 -16.83 13.82 -7.44
N VAL A 158 -17.57 13.19 -6.54
CA VAL A 158 -18.69 12.29 -6.86
C VAL A 158 -19.89 12.75 -6.05
N ASP A 159 -21.02 13.00 -6.72
CA ASP A 159 -22.27 13.48 -6.13
C ASP A 159 -22.09 14.75 -5.29
N GLY A 160 -21.27 15.67 -5.79
CA GLY A 160 -20.94 16.94 -5.14
C GLY A 160 -20.02 16.83 -3.92
N ARG A 161 -19.60 15.62 -3.52
CA ARG A 161 -18.69 15.39 -2.38
C ARG A 161 -17.27 15.23 -2.87
N ASP A 162 -16.30 15.69 -2.08
CA ASP A 162 -14.88 15.48 -2.35
C ASP A 162 -14.55 13.99 -2.33
N ALA A 163 -13.93 13.53 -3.40
CA ALA A 163 -13.55 12.15 -3.64
C ALA A 163 -12.06 12.02 -3.98
N TRP A 164 -11.29 13.12 -3.92
CA TRP A 164 -9.92 13.16 -4.44
C TRP A 164 -8.99 12.13 -3.78
N ARG A 165 -9.08 11.97 -2.46
CA ARG A 165 -8.25 11.01 -1.72
C ARG A 165 -8.55 9.55 -2.01
N ALA A 166 -9.76 9.26 -2.50
CA ALA A 166 -10.20 7.90 -2.82
C ALA A 166 -10.16 7.62 -4.33
N ALA A 167 -9.95 8.65 -5.17
CA ALA A 167 -9.75 8.47 -6.60
C ALA A 167 -8.38 7.86 -6.88
N LEU A 168 -8.33 6.96 -7.86
CA LEU A 168 -7.09 6.29 -8.26
C LEU A 168 -6.67 6.78 -9.64
N LEU A 169 -5.42 7.24 -9.74
CA LEU A 169 -4.83 7.69 -11.00
C LEU A 169 -4.09 6.51 -11.64
N VAL A 170 -4.47 6.13 -12.87
CA VAL A 170 -3.77 5.06 -13.58
C VAL A 170 -2.41 5.58 -14.09
N PRO A 171 -1.26 5.06 -13.60
CA PRO A 171 0.02 5.75 -13.73
C PRO A 171 0.49 6.03 -15.17
N SER A 172 0.07 5.22 -16.15
CA SER A 172 0.46 5.40 -17.56
C SER A 172 0.00 6.73 -18.17
N GLY A 173 -0.97 7.39 -17.55
CA GLY A 173 -1.56 8.65 -18.01
C GLY A 173 -1.01 9.92 -17.37
N TYR A 174 -0.07 9.84 -16.43
CA TYR A 174 0.36 10.98 -15.61
C TYR A 174 1.88 11.12 -15.55
N TRP A 175 2.33 12.34 -15.32
CA TRP A 175 3.74 12.68 -15.18
C TRP A 175 4.22 12.72 -13.72
N GLY A 176 3.36 12.35 -12.77
CA GLY A 176 3.63 12.34 -11.34
C GLY A 176 3.29 13.67 -10.64
N PRO A 177 3.35 13.67 -9.29
CA PRO A 177 3.11 14.84 -8.46
C PRO A 177 4.08 16.00 -8.74
N GLU A 178 3.52 17.21 -8.83
CA GLU A 178 4.27 18.45 -9.00
C GLU A 178 4.28 19.30 -7.71
N PRO A 179 5.21 20.26 -7.57
CA PRO A 179 5.19 21.22 -6.47
C PRO A 179 3.92 22.07 -6.48
N ASP A 180 3.34 22.31 -5.31
CA ASP A 180 2.12 23.11 -5.14
C ASP A 180 2.19 24.49 -5.83
N LEU A 181 1.11 24.84 -6.52
CA LEU A 181 0.84 26.22 -6.93
C LEU A 181 -0.03 26.92 -5.87
N PRO A 182 0.02 28.25 -5.75
CA PRO A 182 -0.75 29.00 -4.75
C PRO A 182 -2.24 28.66 -4.74
N ASP A 183 -2.82 28.48 -5.92
CA ASP A 183 -4.26 28.20 -6.09
C ASP A 183 -4.54 26.72 -6.42
N GLU A 184 -3.50 25.89 -6.51
CA GLU A 184 -3.61 24.49 -6.97
C GLU A 184 -2.54 23.61 -6.30
N PRO A 185 -2.75 23.21 -5.03
CA PRO A 185 -1.86 22.28 -4.34
C PRO A 185 -2.09 20.83 -4.80
N GLY A 186 -1.03 20.03 -4.80
CA GLY A 186 -1.10 18.57 -5.00
C GLY A 186 -1.64 18.12 -6.36
N PHE A 187 -1.20 18.75 -7.45
CA PHE A 187 -1.64 18.41 -8.80
C PHE A 187 -0.66 17.51 -9.55
N GLU A 188 -1.16 16.80 -10.56
CA GLU A 188 -0.36 16.08 -11.54
C GLU A 188 -0.66 16.56 -12.96
N TRP A 189 0.36 16.59 -13.82
CA TRP A 189 0.13 16.79 -15.25
C TRP A 189 -0.32 15.48 -15.90
N THR A 190 -1.38 15.55 -16.70
CA THR A 190 -1.78 14.45 -17.58
C THR A 190 -0.87 14.38 -18.80
N ALA A 191 -0.72 13.17 -19.35
CA ALA A 191 -0.32 12.98 -20.74
C ALA A 191 -1.49 13.34 -21.68
N ALA A 192 -1.36 13.04 -22.98
CA ALA A 192 -2.43 13.24 -23.96
C ALA A 192 -3.67 12.40 -23.64
N ARG A 193 -3.46 11.25 -23.01
CA ARG A 193 -4.50 10.37 -22.49
C ARG A 193 -4.18 10.04 -21.05
N ALA A 194 -5.19 10.11 -20.21
CA ALA A 194 -5.11 9.74 -18.81
C ALA A 194 -6.40 9.06 -18.38
N GLU A 195 -6.35 8.37 -17.25
CA GLU A 195 -7.51 7.68 -16.71
C GLU A 195 -7.58 7.89 -15.20
N VAL A 196 -8.78 8.19 -14.72
CA VAL A 196 -9.12 8.32 -13.31
C VAL A 196 -10.17 7.27 -12.97
N LEU A 197 -9.91 6.45 -11.97
CA LEU A 197 -10.91 5.56 -11.38
C LEU A 197 -11.63 6.35 -10.27
N MET A 198 -12.88 6.69 -10.54
CA MET A 198 -13.71 7.54 -9.68
C MET A 198 -14.47 6.66 -8.68
N PRO A 199 -14.29 6.84 -7.36
CA PRO A 199 -14.88 5.96 -6.35
C PRO A 199 -16.39 6.20 -6.28
N LEU A 200 -17.17 5.14 -6.41
CA LEU A 200 -18.62 5.20 -6.35
C LEU A 200 -19.09 4.86 -4.94
N GLY A 201 -19.96 5.69 -4.37
CA GLY A 201 -20.63 5.41 -3.11
C GLY A 201 -21.69 4.32 -3.28
N GLY A 202 -21.91 3.50 -2.25
CA GLY A 202 -22.91 2.43 -2.31
C GLY A 202 -24.34 2.96 -2.46
N GLY A 203 -25.12 2.35 -3.37
CA GLY A 203 -26.58 2.37 -3.35
C GLY A 203 -27.32 3.39 -4.21
N GLN A 204 -26.64 4.22 -5.02
CA GLN A 204 -27.33 5.10 -5.98
C GLN A 204 -27.34 4.52 -7.41
N PRO A 205 -28.45 4.65 -8.16
CA PRO A 205 -28.56 4.13 -9.52
C PRO A 205 -27.82 4.99 -10.57
N SER A 206 -27.44 6.22 -10.20
CA SER A 206 -26.73 7.16 -11.08
C SER A 206 -25.84 8.06 -10.25
N HIS A 207 -24.65 8.36 -10.76
CA HIS A 207 -23.69 9.24 -10.10
C HIS A 207 -23.35 10.44 -10.99
N THR A 208 -23.01 11.56 -10.36
CA THR A 208 -22.49 12.76 -11.03
C THR A 208 -21.02 12.95 -10.68
N GLY A 209 -20.17 13.10 -11.69
CA GLY A 209 -18.73 13.31 -11.50
C GLY A 209 -18.32 14.75 -11.78
N ALA A 210 -17.22 15.19 -11.16
CA ALA A 210 -16.49 16.35 -11.62
C ALA A 210 -15.00 16.22 -11.34
N LEU A 211 -14.17 16.76 -12.23
CA LEU A 211 -12.73 16.88 -12.03
C LEU A 211 -12.36 18.35 -11.85
N ARG A 212 -11.38 18.61 -10.98
CA ARG A 212 -10.75 19.91 -10.86
C ARG A 212 -9.55 19.94 -11.79
N LEU A 213 -9.68 20.70 -12.88
CA LEU A 213 -8.70 20.75 -13.95
C LEU A 213 -8.11 22.15 -14.08
N GLY A 214 -6.81 22.21 -14.33
CA GLY A 214 -6.09 23.44 -14.59
C GLY A 214 -5.31 23.42 -15.91
N ALA A 215 -5.14 24.58 -16.53
CA ALA A 215 -4.34 24.70 -17.75
C ALA A 215 -3.57 26.03 -17.83
N ASP A 216 -2.45 26.02 -18.55
CA ASP A 216 -1.65 27.23 -18.83
C ASP A 216 -2.21 28.04 -20.02
N ARG A 217 -2.97 27.38 -20.89
CA ARG A 217 -3.67 27.93 -22.04
C ARG A 217 -5.04 27.26 -22.18
N PRO A 218 -6.02 27.89 -22.86
CA PRO A 218 -7.27 27.21 -23.21
C PRO A 218 -6.96 25.88 -23.91
N THR A 219 -7.38 24.77 -23.31
CA THR A 219 -7.02 23.42 -23.75
C THR A 219 -8.29 22.58 -23.91
N PRO A 220 -8.61 22.09 -25.12
CA PRO A 220 -9.71 21.16 -25.32
C PRO A 220 -9.44 19.87 -24.54
N VAL A 221 -10.46 19.41 -23.81
CA VAL A 221 -10.44 18.16 -23.06
C VAL A 221 -11.72 17.40 -23.34
N ARG A 222 -11.60 16.10 -23.60
CA ARG A 222 -12.71 15.16 -23.69
C ARG A 222 -12.68 14.23 -22.49
N LEU A 223 -13.79 14.14 -21.78
CA LEU A 223 -14.01 13.21 -20.69
C LEU A 223 -14.96 12.12 -21.16
N THR A 224 -14.57 10.85 -21.02
CA THR A 224 -15.35 9.71 -21.47
C THR A 224 -15.52 8.69 -20.35
N SER A 225 -16.73 8.20 -20.14
CA SER A 225 -17.02 7.08 -19.23
C SER A 225 -18.08 6.20 -19.86
N ASP A 226 -17.79 4.90 -20.02
CA ASP A 226 -18.66 3.90 -20.67
C ASP A 226 -19.27 4.40 -22.00
N GLY A 227 -18.43 4.97 -22.86
CA GLY A 227 -18.83 5.53 -24.15
C GLY A 227 -19.60 6.87 -24.10
N VAL A 228 -20.05 7.31 -22.93
CA VAL A 228 -20.66 8.64 -22.73
C VAL A 228 -19.55 9.68 -22.70
N ARG A 229 -19.64 10.64 -23.62
CA ARG A 229 -18.62 11.67 -23.85
C ARG A 229 -19.10 13.04 -23.43
N ARG A 230 -18.17 13.85 -22.89
CA ARG A 230 -18.39 15.25 -22.57
C ARG A 230 -17.15 16.06 -22.93
N ASP A 231 -17.34 17.06 -23.78
CA ASP A 231 -16.26 17.92 -24.26
C ASP A 231 -16.24 19.23 -23.47
N HIS A 232 -15.04 19.64 -23.06
CA HIS A 232 -14.76 20.86 -22.33
C HIS A 232 -13.61 21.64 -22.97
N VAL A 233 -13.53 22.92 -22.66
CA VAL A 233 -12.31 23.72 -22.87
C VAL A 233 -11.84 24.17 -21.50
N VAL A 234 -10.75 23.58 -21.02
CA VAL A 234 -10.14 23.97 -19.75
C VAL A 234 -9.50 25.33 -19.92
N ARG A 235 -10.06 26.33 -19.24
CA ARG A 235 -9.60 27.71 -19.30
C ARG A 235 -8.27 27.87 -18.57
N ARG A 236 -7.58 28.98 -18.84
CA ARG A 236 -6.40 29.35 -18.05
C ARG A 236 -6.79 29.53 -16.59
N GLY A 237 -6.04 28.91 -15.67
CA GLY A 237 -6.40 28.84 -14.25
C GLY A 237 -6.80 27.42 -13.86
N VAL A 238 -7.60 27.27 -12.80
CA VAL A 238 -8.12 25.99 -12.31
C VAL A 238 -9.61 26.14 -12.04
N ASP A 239 -10.42 25.17 -12.48
CA ASP A 239 -11.88 25.17 -12.29
C ASP A 239 -12.43 23.73 -12.22
N TRP A 240 -13.71 23.59 -11.86
CA TRP A 240 -14.41 22.31 -11.86
C TRP A 240 -15.13 22.06 -13.20
N TYR A 241 -14.90 20.87 -13.75
CA TYR A 241 -15.52 20.41 -15.00
C TYR A 241 -16.31 19.14 -14.71
N GLU A 242 -17.59 19.16 -15.06
CA GLU A 242 -18.48 18.01 -14.93
C GLU A 242 -17.99 16.83 -15.78
N ALA A 243 -18.04 15.63 -15.22
CA ALA A 243 -17.60 14.40 -15.85
C ALA A 243 -18.74 13.38 -15.89
N PRO A 244 -18.94 12.67 -17.01
CA PRO A 244 -19.87 11.55 -17.01
C PRO A 244 -19.32 10.43 -16.12
N LEU A 245 -20.16 9.83 -15.29
CA LEU A 245 -19.87 8.58 -14.57
C LEU A 245 -20.92 7.56 -15.00
N ALA A 246 -20.60 6.76 -16.01
CA ALA A 246 -21.49 5.77 -16.59
C ALA A 246 -20.85 4.38 -16.55
N GLY A 247 -21.68 3.37 -16.82
CA GLY A 247 -21.26 1.97 -16.82
C GLY A 247 -21.30 1.30 -15.44
N PRO A 248 -21.10 -0.03 -15.41
CA PRO A 248 -21.08 -0.79 -14.18
C PRO A 248 -19.85 -0.45 -13.33
N PRO A 249 -19.99 -0.37 -11.99
CA PRO A 249 -18.85 -0.24 -11.09
C PRO A 249 -17.90 -1.43 -11.26
N VAL A 250 -16.60 -1.16 -11.32
CA VAL A 250 -15.54 -2.18 -11.37
C VAL A 250 -14.83 -2.29 -10.03
N ASP A 251 -14.42 -3.51 -9.69
CA ASP A 251 -13.46 -3.74 -8.62
C ASP A 251 -12.04 -3.49 -9.14
N VAL A 252 -11.17 -3.00 -8.26
CA VAL A 252 -9.78 -2.69 -8.59
C VAL A 252 -8.90 -3.42 -7.61
N VAL A 253 -7.92 -4.13 -8.15
CA VAL A 253 -6.97 -4.91 -7.38
C VAL A 253 -6.01 -3.98 -6.63
N ASN A 254 -5.93 -4.17 -5.32
CA ASN A 254 -4.91 -3.56 -4.47
C ASN A 254 -3.69 -4.48 -4.38
N ASN A 255 -3.87 -5.79 -4.17
CA ASN A 255 -2.76 -6.74 -4.11
C ASN A 255 -3.26 -8.17 -4.34
N VAL A 256 -2.59 -8.94 -5.20
CA VAL A 256 -2.78 -10.40 -5.39
C VAL A 256 -1.47 -11.18 -5.20
N GLY A 257 -0.70 -10.76 -4.20
CA GLY A 257 0.66 -11.19 -3.93
C GLY A 257 1.70 -10.10 -4.23
N THR A 258 2.91 -10.31 -3.72
CA THR A 258 4.04 -9.41 -3.94
C THR A 258 5.13 -10.11 -4.73
N GLU A 259 5.62 -9.43 -5.76
CA GLU A 259 6.74 -9.89 -6.59
C GLU A 259 8.03 -9.12 -6.24
N LEU A 260 9.18 -9.78 -6.37
CA LEU A 260 10.47 -9.12 -6.25
C LEU A 260 10.94 -8.66 -7.63
N VAL A 261 10.91 -7.36 -7.88
CA VAL A 261 11.36 -6.79 -9.17
C VAL A 261 12.89 -6.68 -9.24
N ALA A 262 13.43 -6.47 -10.44
CA ALA A 262 14.88 -6.50 -10.71
C ALA A 262 15.73 -5.50 -9.88
N ASP A 263 15.12 -4.39 -9.45
CA ASP A 263 15.74 -3.39 -8.58
C ASP A 263 15.63 -3.75 -7.08
N GLY A 264 15.04 -4.90 -6.76
CA GLY A 264 14.93 -5.45 -5.41
C GLY A 264 13.86 -4.79 -4.54
N TYR A 265 12.93 -4.07 -5.15
CA TYR A 265 11.69 -3.65 -4.51
C TYR A 265 10.68 -4.79 -4.53
N GLY A 266 9.80 -4.81 -3.52
CA GLY A 266 8.54 -5.54 -3.60
C GLY A 266 7.57 -4.72 -4.44
N ALA A 267 6.96 -5.33 -5.44
CA ALA A 267 5.88 -4.73 -6.22
C ALA A 267 4.59 -5.51 -5.96
N ASP A 268 3.53 -4.78 -5.70
CA ASP A 268 2.19 -5.33 -5.55
C ASP A 268 1.71 -5.84 -6.90
N ARG A 269 1.53 -7.15 -7.03
CA ARG A 269 1.01 -7.78 -8.24
C ARG A 269 -0.44 -7.36 -8.43
N GLY A 270 -0.80 -6.98 -9.66
CA GLY A 270 -2.13 -6.51 -10.01
C GLY A 270 -2.48 -5.10 -9.51
N TYR A 271 -1.57 -4.36 -8.89
CA TYR A 271 -1.86 -3.03 -8.34
C TYR A 271 -2.46 -2.09 -9.39
N LEU A 272 -3.64 -1.53 -9.09
CA LEU A 272 -4.44 -0.65 -9.97
C LEU A 272 -4.99 -1.31 -11.23
N GLU A 273 -4.84 -2.63 -11.38
CA GLU A 273 -5.55 -3.36 -12.42
C GLU A 273 -7.01 -3.55 -12.03
N ARG A 274 -7.91 -3.52 -13.02
CA ARG A 274 -9.31 -3.89 -12.81
C ARG A 274 -9.40 -5.38 -12.56
N ASP A 275 -10.26 -5.81 -11.65
CA ASP A 275 -10.53 -7.24 -11.45
C ASP A 275 -11.53 -7.72 -12.50
N GLU A 276 -11.01 -8.26 -13.60
CA GLU A 276 -11.79 -8.79 -14.73
C GLU A 276 -11.81 -10.34 -14.71
N GLY A 277 -11.38 -10.94 -13.60
CA GLY A 277 -11.22 -12.40 -13.47
C GLY A 277 -9.88 -12.92 -14.01
N GLN A 278 -8.87 -12.06 -14.16
CA GLN A 278 -7.53 -12.48 -14.59
C GLN A 278 -6.73 -13.16 -13.46
N TYR A 279 -7.20 -13.08 -12.22
CA TYR A 279 -6.53 -13.62 -11.03
C TYR A 279 -7.30 -14.77 -10.37
N GLU A 280 -8.10 -15.55 -11.11
CA GLU A 280 -8.94 -16.63 -10.55
C GLU A 280 -8.20 -17.96 -10.25
N ARG A 281 -6.87 -17.95 -10.16
CA ARG A 281 -6.08 -19.15 -9.89
C ARG A 281 -5.15 -18.94 -8.70
N PRO A 282 -5.10 -19.88 -7.74
CA PRO A 282 -4.06 -19.88 -6.73
C PRO A 282 -2.67 -19.95 -7.37
N GLU A 283 -1.72 -19.16 -6.86
CA GLU A 283 -0.37 -19.07 -7.42
C GLU A 283 0.67 -18.83 -6.33
N ASP A 284 1.87 -19.41 -6.50
CA ASP A 284 2.99 -19.13 -5.62
C ASP A 284 3.51 -17.71 -5.86
N VAL A 285 3.68 -16.94 -4.78
CA VAL A 285 4.14 -15.55 -4.83
C VAL A 285 5.41 -15.38 -4.01
N PHE A 286 6.22 -14.36 -4.32
CA PHE A 286 7.49 -14.16 -3.63
C PHE A 286 7.29 -13.68 -2.18
N ALA A 287 6.32 -12.79 -1.99
CA ALA A 287 5.93 -12.27 -0.70
C ALA A 287 4.42 -11.97 -0.69
N TRP A 288 3.93 -11.50 0.45
CA TRP A 288 2.54 -11.18 0.73
C TRP A 288 2.45 -9.76 1.28
N CYS A 289 1.28 -9.12 1.15
CA CYS A 289 1.05 -7.79 1.70
C CYS A 289 0.69 -7.88 3.18
N GLY A 290 1.31 -7.04 4.02
CA GLY A 290 0.96 -6.95 5.45
C GLY A 290 -0.48 -6.53 5.75
N ALA A 291 -1.23 -6.03 4.75
CA ALA A 291 -2.62 -5.61 4.93
C ALA A 291 -3.57 -6.78 5.27
N ALA A 292 -3.35 -7.95 4.68
CA ALA A 292 -4.11 -9.16 5.00
C ALA A 292 -3.28 -10.39 4.63
N VAL A 293 -2.99 -11.26 5.60
CA VAL A 293 -2.28 -12.53 5.37
C VAL A 293 -2.54 -13.52 6.50
N VAL A 294 -2.54 -14.82 6.20
CA VAL A 294 -2.50 -15.90 7.20
C VAL A 294 -1.11 -16.53 7.18
N LEU A 295 -0.46 -16.56 8.34
CA LEU A 295 0.90 -17.03 8.58
C LEU A 295 0.86 -18.30 9.43
N ARG A 296 1.61 -19.32 9.03
CA ARG A 296 1.77 -20.54 9.84
C ARG A 296 2.55 -20.23 11.11
N ALA A 297 2.09 -20.68 12.27
CA ALA A 297 2.81 -20.50 13.53
C ALA A 297 4.21 -21.14 13.48
N GLY A 298 4.32 -22.34 12.90
CA GLY A 298 5.61 -23.01 12.68
C GLY A 298 6.57 -22.26 11.75
N TYR A 299 6.05 -21.46 10.81
CA TYR A 299 6.86 -20.56 9.98
C TYR A 299 7.43 -19.41 10.82
N LEU A 300 6.59 -18.73 11.60
CA LEU A 300 7.03 -17.66 12.50
C LEU A 300 8.01 -18.16 13.57
N ALA A 301 7.82 -19.38 14.08
CA ALA A 301 8.73 -20.00 15.04
C ALA A 301 10.11 -20.35 14.43
N ASP A 302 10.16 -20.78 13.16
CA ASP A 302 11.42 -21.12 12.47
C ASP A 302 12.19 -19.87 12.01
N VAL A 303 11.47 -18.85 11.52
CA VAL A 303 12.07 -17.69 10.83
C VAL A 303 12.22 -16.46 11.74
N GLY A 304 11.50 -16.45 12.86
CA GLY A 304 11.32 -15.27 13.71
C GLY A 304 10.21 -14.36 13.19
N LEU A 305 9.91 -13.33 13.99
CA LEU A 305 8.86 -12.36 13.69
C LEU A 305 9.36 -11.23 12.76
N LEU A 306 8.55 -10.17 12.65
CA LEU A 306 8.88 -8.97 11.88
C LEU A 306 10.12 -8.31 12.49
N ASP A 307 10.92 -7.63 11.66
CA ASP A 307 12.07 -6.91 12.18
C ASP A 307 11.63 -5.53 12.72
N GLU A 308 11.47 -5.43 14.04
CA GLU A 308 11.03 -4.19 14.72
C GLU A 308 11.87 -2.95 14.34
N ARG A 309 13.13 -3.12 13.89
CA ARG A 309 13.99 -2.03 13.44
C ARG A 309 13.49 -1.36 12.16
N LEU A 310 12.76 -2.09 11.31
CA LEU A 310 12.16 -1.56 10.10
C LEU A 310 11.01 -0.60 10.41
N PHE A 311 10.36 -0.75 11.57
CA PHE A 311 9.23 0.07 12.03
C PHE A 311 7.99 -0.08 11.13
N LEU A 312 8.03 0.38 9.87
CA LEU A 312 6.96 0.24 8.87
C LEU A 312 7.53 0.30 7.44
N TYR A 313 6.81 -0.26 6.47
CA TYR A 313 7.23 -0.56 5.09
C TYR A 313 8.41 -1.55 4.95
N ALA A 314 8.20 -2.57 4.11
CA ALA A 314 9.15 -3.62 3.72
C ALA A 314 9.42 -4.70 4.79
N GLU A 315 8.78 -4.65 5.96
CA GLU A 315 8.84 -5.72 6.97
C GLU A 315 8.21 -7.02 6.50
N ASP A 316 7.14 -6.95 5.71
CA ASP A 316 6.49 -8.09 5.08
C ASP A 316 7.41 -8.75 4.03
N LEU A 317 7.98 -7.94 3.13
CA LEU A 317 8.96 -8.39 2.15
C LEU A 317 10.21 -8.97 2.79
N GLU A 318 10.73 -8.34 3.84
CA GLU A 318 11.93 -8.82 4.54
C GLU A 318 11.68 -10.17 5.22
N LEU A 319 10.54 -10.31 5.92
CA LEU A 319 10.17 -11.57 6.57
C LEU A 319 9.96 -12.67 5.52
N ALA A 320 9.25 -12.38 4.42
CA ALA A 320 9.08 -13.31 3.31
C ALA A 320 10.41 -13.73 2.68
N TRP A 321 11.34 -12.80 2.47
CA TRP A 321 12.67 -13.13 1.95
C TRP A 321 13.49 -13.97 2.92
N ARG A 322 13.34 -13.73 4.23
CA ARG A 322 13.98 -14.53 5.28
C ARG A 322 13.45 -15.97 5.26
N GLY A 323 12.14 -16.15 5.07
CA GLY A 323 11.51 -17.46 4.96
C GLY A 323 11.85 -18.20 3.68
N ALA A 324 11.83 -17.52 2.53
CA ALA A 324 12.22 -18.10 1.24
C ALA A 324 13.64 -18.71 1.29
N ARG A 325 14.58 -18.06 2.01
CA ARG A 325 15.95 -18.58 2.23
C ARG A 325 16.01 -19.87 3.06
N ARG A 326 14.95 -20.16 3.80
CA ARG A 326 14.79 -21.37 4.61
C ARG A 326 13.88 -22.39 3.93
N GLY A 327 13.46 -22.13 2.69
CA GLY A 327 12.66 -23.04 1.86
C GLY A 327 11.15 -22.89 2.03
N TRP A 328 10.68 -21.88 2.77
CA TRP A 328 9.26 -21.58 2.85
C TRP A 328 8.75 -20.96 1.54
N ARG A 329 7.51 -21.28 1.18
CA ARG A 329 6.80 -20.69 0.04
C ARG A 329 5.53 -19.98 0.52
N TYR A 330 4.95 -19.17 -0.36
CA TYR A 330 3.77 -18.36 -0.07
C TYR A 330 2.77 -18.48 -1.21
N ARG A 331 1.49 -18.49 -0.87
CA ARG A 331 0.40 -18.76 -1.82
C ARG A 331 -0.57 -17.58 -1.85
N TYR A 332 -0.84 -17.07 -3.05
CA TYR A 332 -2.02 -16.26 -3.32
C TYR A 332 -3.24 -17.16 -3.49
N VAL A 333 -4.39 -16.77 -2.91
CA VAL A 333 -5.64 -17.56 -2.91
C VAL A 333 -6.82 -16.65 -3.31
N PRO A 334 -7.36 -16.79 -4.53
CA PRO A 334 -8.39 -15.90 -5.05
C PRO A 334 -9.77 -16.08 -4.42
N GLU A 335 -10.07 -17.25 -3.87
CA GLU A 335 -11.35 -17.53 -3.20
C GLU A 335 -11.51 -16.78 -1.87
N SER A 336 -10.41 -16.25 -1.33
CA SER A 336 -10.42 -15.32 -0.20
C SER A 336 -10.37 -13.89 -0.72
N VAL A 337 -11.40 -13.10 -0.46
CA VAL A 337 -11.47 -11.69 -0.89
C VAL A 337 -11.58 -10.79 0.33
N VAL A 338 -10.77 -9.74 0.35
CA VAL A 338 -10.81 -8.69 1.37
C VAL A 338 -10.76 -7.32 0.70
N ARG A 339 -11.25 -6.29 1.39
CA ARG A 339 -11.34 -4.91 0.88
C ARG A 339 -10.51 -3.98 1.74
N HIS A 340 -9.66 -3.16 1.11
CA HIS A 340 -8.66 -2.32 1.78
C HIS A 340 -8.81 -0.87 1.35
N VAL A 341 -8.97 0.06 2.29
CA VAL A 341 -9.02 1.50 1.98
C VAL A 341 -7.69 1.99 1.40
N HIS A 342 -6.58 1.39 1.86
CA HIS A 342 -5.21 1.64 1.45
C HIS A 342 -4.69 3.03 1.81
N SER A 343 -3.56 3.08 2.53
CA SER A 343 -2.87 4.32 2.94
C SER A 343 -3.70 5.29 3.80
N ALA A 344 -4.65 4.78 4.59
CA ALA A 344 -5.52 5.60 5.44
C ALA A 344 -4.78 6.32 6.60
N THR A 345 -3.83 5.64 7.25
CA THR A 345 -3.09 6.16 8.42
C THR A 345 -1.73 6.74 8.08
N SER A 346 -1.12 6.26 6.99
CA SER A 346 0.11 6.81 6.41
C SER A 346 -0.20 7.25 4.99
N VAL A 347 -0.55 8.53 4.83
CA VAL A 347 -0.79 9.14 3.51
C VAL A 347 0.39 8.79 2.61
N ASP A 348 0.11 8.13 1.48
CA ASP A 348 1.18 7.75 0.56
C ASP A 348 1.92 9.00 0.07
N GLY A 349 3.24 8.88 -0.06
CA GLY A 349 4.11 10.03 -0.33
C GLY A 349 4.36 10.97 0.86
N SER A 350 3.85 10.70 2.06
CA SER A 350 4.20 11.48 3.26
C SER A 350 5.71 11.45 3.56
N VAL A 351 6.21 12.46 4.28
CA VAL A 351 7.63 12.55 4.69
C VAL A 351 8.08 11.32 5.48
N LEU A 352 7.19 10.81 6.34
CA LEU A 352 7.43 9.60 7.11
C LEU A 352 7.54 8.38 6.20
N ALA A 353 6.61 8.21 5.28
CA ALA A 353 6.62 7.08 4.35
C ALA A 353 7.84 7.08 3.44
N GLN A 354 8.18 8.24 2.86
CA GLN A 354 9.39 8.39 2.05
C GLN A 354 10.66 8.02 2.86
N HIS A 355 10.76 8.47 4.12
CA HIS A 355 11.89 8.15 4.97
C HIS A 355 12.07 6.64 5.15
N TYR A 356 11.01 5.93 5.54
CA TYR A 356 11.07 4.50 5.82
C TYR A 356 11.19 3.66 4.56
N LYS A 357 10.45 3.96 3.47
CA LYS A 357 10.58 3.27 2.18
C LYS A 357 12.02 3.34 1.66
N GLU A 358 12.65 4.51 1.69
CA GLU A 358 14.05 4.69 1.25
C GLU A 358 15.05 3.97 2.18
N ARG A 359 14.93 4.18 3.48
CA ARG A 359 15.84 3.62 4.50
C ARG A 359 15.77 2.09 4.51
N ASN A 360 14.56 1.54 4.54
CA ASN A 360 14.32 0.12 4.69
C ASN A 360 14.66 -0.63 3.40
N HIS A 361 14.41 -0.05 2.22
CA HIS A 361 14.84 -0.67 0.96
C HIS A 361 16.36 -0.95 0.96
N LEU A 362 17.19 0.03 1.33
CA LEU A 362 18.64 -0.17 1.43
C LEU A 362 19.02 -1.17 2.53
N ALA A 363 18.32 -1.18 3.67
CA ALA A 363 18.56 -2.13 4.76
C ALA A 363 18.25 -3.58 4.34
N VAL A 364 17.09 -3.80 3.74
CA VAL A 364 16.64 -5.11 3.23
C VAL A 364 17.58 -5.60 2.13
N LEU A 365 18.00 -4.74 1.18
CA LEU A 365 19.01 -5.12 0.19
C LEU A 365 20.37 -5.46 0.81
N THR A 366 20.76 -4.77 1.88
CA THR A 366 22.01 -5.06 2.59
C THR A 366 21.96 -6.46 3.21
N ARG A 367 20.82 -6.84 3.80
CA ARG A 367 20.62 -8.16 4.41
C ARG A 367 20.37 -9.26 3.37
N HIS A 368 19.68 -8.95 2.27
CA HIS A 368 19.16 -9.94 1.33
C HIS A 368 19.65 -9.84 -0.12
N GLY A 369 19.61 -8.65 -0.73
CA GLY A 369 19.97 -8.46 -2.14
C GLY A 369 21.42 -8.82 -2.46
N SER A 370 21.75 -9.12 -3.71
CA SER A 370 23.16 -9.35 -4.12
C SER A 370 24.03 -8.10 -3.88
N TRP A 371 25.35 -8.26 -3.76
CA TRP A 371 26.26 -7.12 -3.59
C TRP A 371 26.21 -6.15 -4.78
N SER A 372 26.01 -6.67 -6.00
CA SER A 372 25.84 -5.85 -7.21
C SER A 372 24.53 -5.07 -7.19
N LEU A 373 23.44 -5.68 -6.72
CA LEU A 373 22.16 -5.00 -6.56
C LEU A 373 22.25 -3.89 -5.51
N LEU A 374 22.84 -4.17 -4.34
CA LEU A 374 23.07 -3.16 -3.30
C LEU A 374 23.93 -2.00 -3.82
N ALA A 375 25.03 -2.29 -4.52
CA ALA A 375 25.91 -1.27 -5.07
C ALA A 375 25.15 -0.36 -6.07
N ARG A 376 24.34 -0.94 -6.97
CA ARG A 376 23.50 -0.18 -7.90
C ARG A 376 22.47 0.69 -7.16
N ALA A 377 21.81 0.14 -6.14
CA ALA A 377 20.83 0.88 -5.34
C ALA A 377 21.47 2.06 -4.61
N LEU A 378 22.65 1.88 -3.99
CA LEU A 378 23.41 2.94 -3.33
C LEU A 378 23.86 4.03 -4.32
N VAL A 379 24.43 3.63 -5.47
CA VAL A 379 24.85 4.59 -6.51
C VAL A 379 23.65 5.39 -7.02
N ARG A 380 22.54 4.72 -7.36
CA ARG A 380 21.30 5.38 -7.78
C ARG A 380 20.79 6.34 -6.71
N TYR A 381 20.77 5.92 -5.45
CA TYR A 381 20.34 6.75 -4.33
C TYR A 381 21.15 8.04 -4.22
N LEU A 382 22.48 7.94 -4.31
CA LEU A 382 23.39 9.08 -4.24
C LEU A 382 23.25 10.00 -5.47
N LEU A 383 23.16 9.44 -6.68
CA LEU A 383 22.98 10.21 -7.92
C LEU A 383 21.67 10.98 -7.94
N VAL A 384 20.56 10.36 -7.52
CA VAL A 384 19.26 11.04 -7.41
C VAL A 384 19.32 12.15 -6.37
N THR A 385 19.96 11.91 -5.22
CA THR A 385 20.14 12.93 -4.18
C THR A 385 20.99 14.12 -4.67
N ALA A 386 22.08 13.83 -5.39
CA ALA A 386 22.93 14.85 -6.01
C ALA A 386 22.19 15.62 -7.11
N SER A 387 21.30 14.95 -7.87
CA SER A 387 20.44 15.58 -8.86
C SER A 387 19.49 16.60 -8.21
N TYR A 388 18.83 16.24 -7.11
CA TYR A 388 18.01 17.19 -6.34
C TYR A 388 18.85 18.36 -5.79
N ALA A 389 20.02 18.10 -5.21
CA ALA A 389 20.90 19.16 -4.72
C ALA A 389 21.33 20.11 -5.86
N ARG A 390 21.68 19.56 -7.02
CA ARG A 390 22.01 20.36 -8.20
C ARG A 390 20.81 21.20 -8.65
N ARG A 391 19.63 20.59 -8.79
CA ARG A 391 18.41 21.26 -9.28
C ARG A 391 17.92 22.35 -8.31
N ASP A 392 17.78 22.01 -7.03
CA ASP A 392 17.02 22.79 -6.06
C ASP A 392 17.90 23.71 -5.19
N ILE A 393 19.22 23.50 -5.16
CA ILE A 393 20.16 24.32 -4.39
C ILE A 393 21.13 25.05 -5.30
N VAL A 394 21.86 24.31 -6.16
CA VAL A 394 22.95 24.89 -6.96
C VAL A 394 22.43 25.73 -8.12
N LEU A 395 21.43 25.22 -8.86
CA LEU A 395 20.87 25.90 -10.04
C LEU A 395 19.73 26.87 -9.71
N ALA A 396 19.12 26.78 -8.54
CA ALA A 396 18.00 27.65 -8.14
C ALA A 396 18.35 29.15 -8.20
N PRO A 397 19.49 29.62 -7.65
CA PRO A 397 19.87 31.04 -7.74
C PRO A 397 20.05 31.52 -9.18
N LEU A 398 20.56 30.67 -10.07
CA LEU A 398 20.74 30.98 -11.49
C LEU A 398 19.40 31.16 -12.23
N ARG A 399 18.29 30.70 -11.64
CA ARG A 399 16.92 30.86 -12.15
C ARG A 399 16.15 31.97 -11.44
N GLY A 400 16.78 32.70 -10.51
CA GLY A 400 16.11 33.68 -9.66
C GLY A 400 15.22 33.05 -8.58
N GLU A 401 15.38 31.76 -8.31
CA GLU A 401 14.62 31.03 -7.30
C GLU A 401 15.40 30.93 -5.98
N ARG A 402 14.69 30.86 -4.85
CA ARG A 402 15.32 30.59 -3.55
C ARG A 402 15.75 29.12 -3.45
N PRO A 403 16.97 28.81 -2.99
CA PRO A 403 17.39 27.43 -2.74
C PRO A 403 16.45 26.67 -1.80
N ARG A 404 16.07 25.45 -2.16
CA ARG A 404 15.21 24.56 -1.38
C ARG A 404 15.97 23.28 -1.04
N SER A 405 16.40 23.13 0.21
CA SER A 405 17.20 21.97 0.64
C SER A 405 16.38 20.85 1.28
N GLU A 406 15.06 21.00 1.42
CA GLU A 406 14.23 20.09 2.20
C GLU A 406 14.30 18.64 1.74
N ILE A 407 14.13 18.38 0.44
CA ILE A 407 14.16 17.02 -0.12
C ILE A 407 15.54 16.39 0.07
N VAL A 408 16.62 17.17 -0.13
CA VAL A 408 18.00 16.71 0.08
C VAL A 408 18.21 16.36 1.55
N GLY A 409 17.78 17.23 2.47
CA GLY A 409 17.87 16.99 3.91
C GLY A 409 17.02 15.79 4.38
N ARG A 410 15.84 15.56 3.80
CA ARG A 410 15.01 14.36 4.06
C ARG A 410 15.74 13.08 3.63
N ARG A 411 16.28 13.06 2.41
CA ARG A 411 17.06 11.92 1.89
C ARG A 411 18.33 11.65 2.70
N LEU A 412 19.13 12.68 3.00
CA LEU A 412 20.33 12.52 3.85
C LEU A 412 20.01 11.94 5.23
N ARG A 413 18.87 12.32 5.83
CA ARG A 413 18.40 11.72 7.10
C ARG A 413 18.00 10.25 6.94
N ALA A 414 17.29 9.88 5.87
CA ALA A 414 16.97 8.48 5.57
C ALA A 414 18.23 7.64 5.37
N PHE A 415 19.21 8.17 4.62
CA PHE A 415 20.49 7.50 4.40
C PHE A 415 21.31 7.35 5.69
N ALA A 416 21.39 8.39 6.53
CA ALA A 416 22.06 8.31 7.82
C ALA A 416 21.39 7.28 8.75
N ALA A 417 20.06 7.19 8.73
CA ALA A 417 19.32 6.17 9.47
C ALA A 417 19.62 4.76 8.93
N TYR A 418 19.74 4.59 7.62
CA TYR A 418 20.17 3.34 6.99
C TYR A 418 21.58 2.94 7.46
N LEU A 419 22.54 3.87 7.47
CA LEU A 419 23.91 3.59 7.91
C LEU A 419 23.98 3.07 9.35
N ARG A 420 23.05 3.47 10.23
CA ARG A 420 22.94 2.93 11.59
C ARG A 420 22.45 1.48 11.61
N LEU A 421 21.62 1.08 10.67
CA LEU A 421 21.10 -0.29 10.54
C LEU A 421 22.08 -1.23 9.81
N ALA A 422 22.85 -0.69 8.86
CA ALA A 422 23.69 -1.47 7.95
C ALA A 422 24.64 -2.49 8.65
N PRO A 423 25.33 -2.17 9.76
CA PRO A 423 26.20 -3.14 10.44
C PRO A 423 25.45 -4.38 10.94
N ALA A 424 24.22 -4.22 11.42
CA ALA A 424 23.39 -5.34 11.86
C ALA A 424 22.91 -6.16 10.66
N MET A 425 22.46 -5.50 9.60
CA MET A 425 22.03 -6.15 8.34
C MET A 425 23.16 -6.98 7.71
N VAL A 426 24.39 -6.48 7.70
CA VAL A 426 25.57 -7.22 7.20
C VAL A 426 25.91 -8.42 8.07
N ARG A 427 25.79 -8.30 9.39
CA ARG A 427 26.03 -9.41 10.33
C ARG A 427 25.03 -10.53 10.09
N GLU A 428 23.75 -10.19 10.01
CA GLU A 428 22.65 -11.15 9.85
C GLU A 428 22.62 -11.81 8.47
N ARG A 429 23.11 -11.12 7.43
CA ARG A 429 23.34 -11.72 6.11
C ARG A 429 24.23 -12.97 6.17
N ARG A 430 25.18 -13.04 7.11
CA ARG A 430 26.12 -14.16 7.26
C ARG A 430 25.51 -15.37 7.97
N HIS A 431 24.34 -15.21 8.61
CA HIS A 431 23.71 -16.23 9.45
C HIS A 431 22.50 -16.91 8.79
N THR A 432 22.25 -16.69 7.51
CA THR A 432 21.18 -17.40 6.78
C THR A 432 21.66 -18.79 6.36
N THR A 433 21.58 -19.76 7.27
CA THR A 433 21.79 -21.18 6.95
C THR A 433 20.50 -21.77 6.37
N PRO A 434 20.52 -22.44 5.20
CA PRO A 434 19.36 -23.15 4.66
C PRO A 434 18.89 -24.24 5.63
N ARG A 435 17.58 -24.51 5.66
CA ARG A 435 17.01 -25.63 6.39
C ARG A 435 17.62 -26.93 5.82
N ARG A 436 18.26 -27.76 6.66
CA ARG A 436 18.68 -29.10 6.22
C ARG A 436 17.42 -29.87 5.86
N SER A 437 17.31 -30.33 4.61
CA SER A 437 16.23 -31.23 4.22
C SER A 437 16.33 -32.49 5.06
N SER A 438 15.37 -32.72 5.95
CA SER A 438 15.14 -34.06 6.51
C SER A 438 14.68 -34.92 5.35
N ARG A 439 15.58 -35.78 4.85
CA ARG A 439 15.23 -36.88 3.96
C ARG A 439 14.46 -37.95 4.71
#